data_AF-S3CRB3-F1
#
_entry.id   AF-S3CRB3-F1
#
_cell.length_a   1.000
_cell.length_b   1.000
_cell.length_c   1.000
_cell.angle_alpha   90.00
_cell.angle_beta   90.00
_cell.angle_gamma   90.00
#
_symmetry.space_group_name_H-M   'P 1'
#
loop_
_entity.id
_entity.type
_entity.pdbx_description
1 polymer ?
#
loop_
_entity_poly.entity_id
_entity_poly.type
_entity_poly.pdbx_seq_one_letter_code
_entity_poly.pdbx_strand_id
1 'polypeptide(L)'
;MSTSTTETTPRLLRLSISLYRNPNITSEAGHDFARNNHAIKAAPMHATHGIKSYVQSFTPLPYRKTLEEMNARRNRGWVVDDHDMTVEFYFSTFADLAKITNDPEFQKLQQEEEPYVNRTHTVVSLGWVEQYVVDGAVVNIRDGKSTYPSFEELTDLASAAGTAAPATSS
;
A
#
# COMPACT_ATOMS: atom_id res chain seq x y z
N MET A 1 14.99 -2.72 40.79
CA MET A 1 14.57 -1.75 39.76
C MET A 1 14.23 -2.55 38.52
N SER A 2 12.95 -2.70 38.20
CA SER A 2 12.54 -3.39 36.96
C SER A 2 12.61 -2.38 35.82
N THR A 3 13.55 -2.58 34.89
CA THR A 3 13.56 -1.86 33.62
C THR A 3 12.37 -2.34 32.80
N SER A 4 11.26 -1.61 32.87
CA SER A 4 10.17 -1.76 31.90
C SER A 4 10.69 -1.21 30.57
N THR A 5 11.19 -2.09 29.71
CA THR A 5 11.42 -1.74 28.31
C THR A 5 10.07 -1.33 27.73
N THR A 6 9.89 -0.04 27.45
CA THR A 6 8.67 0.44 26.79
C THR A 6 8.66 -0.17 25.40
N GLU A 7 7.91 -1.24 25.20
CA GLU A 7 7.75 -1.88 23.90
C GLU A 7 7.09 -0.87 22.94
N THR A 8 7.87 -0.38 21.98
CA THR A 8 7.42 0.57 20.95
C THR A 8 6.81 -0.17 19.78
N THR A 9 5.74 0.36 19.20
CA THR A 9 5.14 -0.20 18.00
C THR A 9 6.10 -0.06 16.80
N PRO A 10 6.43 -1.14 16.09
CA PRO A 10 7.33 -1.06 14.93
C PRO A 10 6.77 -0.18 13.81
N ARG A 11 7.65 0.50 13.08
CA ARG A 11 7.29 1.23 11.85
C ARG A 11 6.76 0.26 10.79
N LEU A 12 5.67 0.64 10.14
CA LEU A 12 5.14 -0.02 8.95
C LEU A 12 5.17 0.97 7.79
N LEU A 13 5.86 0.63 6.72
CA LEU A 13 5.92 1.43 5.49
C LEU A 13 4.72 1.11 4.60
N ARG A 14 4.25 2.10 3.84
CA ARG A 14 3.19 1.98 2.83
C ARG A 14 3.68 2.56 1.51
N LEU A 15 3.62 1.75 0.45
CA LEU A 15 3.68 2.19 -0.93
C LEU A 15 2.27 2.15 -1.51
N SER A 16 1.79 3.26 -2.06
CA SER A 16 0.48 3.39 -2.67
C SER A 16 0.62 3.83 -4.12
N ILE A 17 -0.10 3.17 -5.03
CA ILE A 17 -0.05 3.40 -6.47
C ILE A 17 -1.49 3.55 -6.97
N SER A 18 -1.86 4.77 -7.36
CA SER A 18 -3.16 5.06 -7.98
C SER A 18 -3.04 5.00 -9.50
N LEU A 19 -3.95 4.25 -10.13
CA LEU A 19 -3.89 3.88 -11.54
C LEU A 19 -5.26 4.09 -12.20
N TYR A 20 -5.23 4.56 -13.44
CA TYR A 20 -6.39 4.44 -14.31
C TYR A 20 -6.44 3.04 -14.90
N ARG A 21 -7.65 2.57 -15.14
CA ARG A 21 -7.88 1.41 -15.99
C ARG A 21 -7.58 1.79 -17.45
N ASN A 22 -7.20 0.82 -18.27
CA ASN A 22 -7.13 1.04 -19.72
C ASN A 22 -8.51 1.50 -20.23
N PRO A 23 -8.64 2.66 -20.92
CA PRO A 23 -9.95 3.20 -21.31
C PRO A 23 -10.70 2.31 -22.31
N ASN A 24 -10.02 1.39 -23.00
CA ASN A 24 -10.61 0.52 -24.03
C ASN A 24 -11.33 -0.72 -23.48
N ILE A 25 -11.25 -0.99 -22.18
CA ILE A 25 -11.99 -2.10 -21.54
C ILE A 25 -13.21 -1.58 -20.76
N THR A 26 -13.97 -2.45 -20.10
CA THR A 26 -15.02 -2.04 -19.15
C THR A 26 -14.47 -2.03 -17.74
N SER A 27 -15.11 -1.28 -16.82
CA SER A 27 -14.73 -1.32 -15.40
C SER A 27 -14.87 -2.71 -14.80
N GLU A 28 -15.87 -3.48 -15.24
CA GLU A 28 -16.06 -4.86 -14.83
C GLU A 28 -14.91 -5.77 -15.30
N ALA A 29 -14.50 -5.68 -16.57
CA ALA A 29 -13.38 -6.47 -17.10
C ALA A 29 -12.05 -6.11 -16.41
N GLY A 30 -11.82 -4.83 -16.11
CA GLY A 30 -10.64 -4.39 -15.37
C GLY A 30 -10.62 -4.93 -13.94
N HIS A 31 -11.76 -4.88 -13.24
CA HIS A 31 -11.91 -5.43 -11.90
C HIS A 31 -11.76 -6.96 -11.87
N ASP A 32 -12.37 -7.67 -12.85
CA ASP A 32 -12.24 -9.12 -12.98
C ASP A 32 -10.80 -9.55 -13.16
N PHE A 33 -10.05 -8.90 -14.06
CA PHE A 33 -8.62 -9.13 -14.22
C PHE A 33 -7.85 -8.86 -12.90
N ALA A 34 -8.06 -7.70 -12.28
CA ALA A 34 -7.34 -7.30 -11.07
C ALA A 34 -7.54 -8.31 -9.93
N ARG A 35 -8.78 -8.81 -9.75
CA ARG A 35 -9.15 -9.75 -8.68
C ARG A 35 -8.82 -11.19 -9.02
N ASN A 36 -9.32 -11.70 -10.15
CA ASN A 36 -9.35 -13.14 -10.43
C ASN A 36 -8.11 -13.64 -11.18
N ASN A 37 -7.35 -12.73 -11.81
CA ASN A 37 -6.16 -13.11 -12.58
C ASN A 37 -4.88 -12.60 -11.92
N HIS A 38 -4.87 -11.34 -11.48
CA HIS A 38 -3.66 -10.70 -10.98
C HIS A 38 -3.47 -10.93 -9.47
N ALA A 39 -4.43 -10.52 -8.62
CA ALA A 39 -4.28 -10.60 -7.16
C ALA A 39 -4.04 -12.03 -6.64
N ILE A 40 -4.75 -13.03 -7.19
CA ILE A 40 -4.62 -14.44 -6.78
C ILE A 40 -3.19 -14.97 -7.02
N LYS A 41 -2.49 -14.49 -8.05
CA LYS A 41 -1.10 -14.86 -8.35
C LYS A 41 -0.11 -14.00 -7.55
N ALA A 42 -0.35 -12.70 -7.45
CA ALA A 42 0.56 -11.75 -6.82
C ALA A 42 0.60 -11.91 -5.28
N ALA A 43 -0.54 -12.14 -4.62
CA ALA A 43 -0.60 -12.16 -3.16
C ALA A 43 0.31 -13.22 -2.50
N PRO A 44 0.38 -14.48 -2.99
CA PRO A 44 1.36 -15.45 -2.48
C PRO A 44 2.81 -15.05 -2.68
N MET A 45 3.15 -14.39 -3.80
CA MET A 45 4.50 -13.87 -4.06
C MET A 45 4.86 -12.77 -3.06
N HIS A 46 3.96 -11.80 -2.87
CA HIS A 46 4.13 -10.72 -1.89
C HIS A 46 4.35 -11.28 -0.47
N ALA A 47 3.54 -12.24 -0.04
CA ALA A 47 3.67 -12.87 1.27
C ALA A 47 5.02 -13.60 1.43
N THR A 48 5.44 -14.36 0.42
CA THR A 48 6.75 -15.06 0.40
C THR A 48 7.92 -14.09 0.59
N HIS A 49 7.82 -12.89 0.02
CA HIS A 49 8.86 -11.86 0.08
C HIS A 49 8.76 -10.90 1.28
N GLY A 50 7.84 -11.15 2.21
CA GLY A 50 7.75 -10.44 3.48
C GLY A 50 6.85 -9.19 3.48
N ILE A 51 6.10 -8.95 2.41
CA ILE A 51 5.03 -7.93 2.39
C ILE A 51 3.96 -8.33 3.42
N LYS A 52 3.61 -7.39 4.28
CA LYS A 52 2.68 -7.58 5.41
C LYS A 52 1.22 -7.43 5.01
N SER A 53 0.93 -6.59 4.02
CA SER A 53 -0.41 -6.43 3.46
C SER A 53 -0.35 -5.97 2.01
N TYR A 54 -1.27 -6.47 1.20
CA TYR A 54 -1.52 -6.08 -0.18
C TYR A 54 -3.01 -5.79 -0.33
N VAL A 55 -3.34 -4.55 -0.65
CA VAL A 55 -4.71 -4.06 -0.72
C VAL A 55 -4.99 -3.47 -2.10
N GLN A 56 -6.17 -3.75 -2.63
CA GLN A 56 -6.72 -3.06 -3.79
C GLN A 56 -7.96 -2.29 -3.35
N SER A 57 -7.98 -0.98 -3.60
CA SER A 57 -9.13 -0.11 -3.40
C SER A 57 -9.66 0.31 -4.77
N PHE A 58 -10.95 0.05 -5.03
CA PHE A 58 -11.59 0.42 -6.30
C PHE A 58 -12.49 1.63 -6.09
N THR A 59 -12.38 2.60 -6.99
CA THR A 59 -13.09 3.88 -6.93
C THR A 59 -13.94 4.09 -8.19
N PRO A 60 -14.91 3.21 -8.48
CA PRO A 60 -15.76 3.37 -9.65
C PRO A 60 -16.64 4.62 -9.50
N LEU A 61 -17.16 5.10 -10.64
CA LEU A 61 -17.90 6.37 -10.72
C LEU A 61 -18.98 6.58 -9.64
N PRO A 62 -19.81 5.58 -9.24
CA PRO A 62 -20.80 5.79 -8.19
C PRO A 62 -20.22 6.19 -6.82
N TYR A 63 -19.05 5.64 -6.46
CA TYR A 63 -18.36 5.97 -5.21
C TYR A 63 -17.78 7.38 -5.26
N ARG A 64 -17.18 7.76 -6.40
CA ARG A 64 -16.67 9.12 -6.64
C ARG A 64 -17.77 10.16 -6.56
N LYS A 65 -18.91 9.92 -7.23
CA LYS A 65 -20.09 10.81 -7.14
C LYS A 65 -20.61 10.96 -5.71
N THR A 66 -20.66 9.85 -4.97
CA THR A 66 -21.04 9.89 -3.55
C THR A 66 -20.08 10.78 -2.75
N LEU A 67 -18.77 10.68 -3.00
CA LEU A 67 -17.77 11.50 -2.33
C LEU A 67 -17.84 12.98 -2.74
N GLU A 68 -18.10 13.27 -4.02
CA GLU A 68 -18.32 14.63 -4.54
C GLU A 68 -19.52 15.31 -3.86
N GLU A 69 -20.64 14.59 -3.72
CA GLU A 69 -21.80 15.10 -2.98
C GLU A 69 -21.47 15.40 -1.52
N MET A 70 -20.72 14.51 -0.86
CA MET A 70 -20.27 14.71 0.52
C MET A 70 -19.36 15.93 0.65
N ASN A 71 -18.48 16.15 -0.33
CA ASN A 71 -17.58 17.29 -0.41
C ASN A 71 -18.37 18.60 -0.58
N ALA A 72 -19.33 18.62 -1.50
CA ALA A 72 -20.17 19.77 -1.81
C ALA A 72 -21.07 20.18 -0.62
N ARG A 73 -21.71 19.20 0.05
CA ARG A 73 -22.67 19.45 1.16
C ARG A 73 -22.09 20.26 2.32
N ARG A 74 -20.76 20.26 2.50
CA ARG A 74 -20.10 21.00 3.58
C ARG A 74 -18.94 21.88 3.10
N ASN A 75 -18.88 22.17 1.80
CA ASN A 75 -17.81 22.95 1.17
C ASN A 75 -16.41 22.54 1.69
N ARG A 76 -16.11 21.24 1.65
CA ARG A 76 -14.94 20.70 2.34
C ARG A 76 -13.62 20.98 1.62
N GLY A 77 -13.68 21.52 0.40
CA GLY A 77 -12.50 21.89 -0.39
C GLY A 77 -11.66 20.70 -0.86
N TRP A 78 -12.22 19.49 -0.87
CA TRP A 78 -11.48 18.31 -1.30
C TRP A 78 -11.30 18.29 -2.83
N VAL A 79 -10.14 17.83 -3.27
CA VAL A 79 -9.96 17.33 -4.64
C VAL A 79 -10.29 15.84 -4.61
N VAL A 80 -11.29 15.42 -5.37
CA VAL A 80 -11.68 14.01 -5.46
C VAL A 80 -10.75 13.33 -6.45
N ASP A 81 -9.99 12.34 -5.99
CA ASP A 81 -9.16 11.50 -6.83
C ASP A 81 -10.03 10.74 -7.84
N ASP A 82 -9.64 10.76 -9.11
CA ASP A 82 -10.42 10.20 -10.22
C ASP A 82 -9.80 8.93 -10.82
N HIS A 83 -8.73 8.39 -10.22
CA HIS A 83 -8.20 7.08 -10.59
C HIS A 83 -9.27 6.00 -10.39
N ASP A 84 -9.15 4.90 -11.13
CA ASP A 84 -10.10 3.79 -11.04
C ASP A 84 -9.77 2.84 -9.90
N MET A 85 -8.48 2.78 -9.52
CA MET A 85 -8.04 1.99 -8.37
C MET A 85 -6.77 2.54 -7.73
N THR A 86 -6.60 2.18 -6.47
CA THR A 86 -5.35 2.33 -5.72
C THR A 86 -4.89 0.98 -5.21
N VAL A 87 -3.64 0.64 -5.47
CA VAL A 87 -2.97 -0.54 -4.92
C VAL A 87 -2.04 -0.11 -3.80
N GLU A 88 -2.07 -0.83 -2.68
CA GLU A 88 -1.24 -0.52 -1.52
C GLU A 88 -0.47 -1.75 -1.04
N PHE A 89 0.81 -1.54 -0.73
CA PHE A 89 1.69 -2.53 -0.14
C PHE A 89 2.22 -2.02 1.20
N TYR A 90 2.13 -2.87 2.22
CA TYR A 90 2.63 -2.58 3.56
C TYR A 90 3.80 -3.49 3.89
N PHE A 91 4.92 -2.92 4.34
CA PHE A 91 6.16 -3.68 4.52
C PHE A 91 7.03 -3.07 5.63
N SER A 92 7.96 -3.87 6.16
CA SER A 92 8.81 -3.43 7.27
C SER A 92 10.08 -2.73 6.80
N THR A 93 10.68 -3.20 5.70
CA THR A 93 11.95 -2.68 5.19
C THR A 93 11.95 -2.52 3.66
N PHE A 94 12.77 -1.60 3.15
CA PHE A 94 12.99 -1.45 1.71
C PHE A 94 13.59 -2.71 1.09
N ALA A 95 14.36 -3.49 1.83
CA ALA A 95 14.84 -4.80 1.38
C ALA A 95 13.70 -5.78 1.08
N ASP A 96 12.60 -5.77 1.83
CA ASP A 96 11.44 -6.64 1.56
C ASP A 96 10.72 -6.25 0.26
N LEU A 97 10.56 -4.94 0.03
CA LEU A 97 10.05 -4.42 -1.24
C LEU A 97 10.99 -4.74 -2.41
N ALA A 98 12.31 -4.64 -2.20
CA ALA A 98 13.31 -4.96 -3.20
C ALA A 98 13.28 -6.44 -3.62
N LYS A 99 13.02 -7.37 -2.70
CA LYS A 99 12.94 -8.81 -3.02
C LYS A 99 11.86 -9.10 -4.06
N ILE A 100 10.63 -8.62 -3.82
CA ILE A 100 9.50 -8.85 -4.74
C ILE A 100 9.67 -8.09 -6.06
N THR A 101 10.16 -6.85 -6.03
CA THR A 101 10.35 -6.06 -7.27
C THR A 101 11.44 -6.64 -8.18
N ASN A 102 12.39 -7.39 -7.62
CA ASN A 102 13.41 -8.12 -8.39
C ASN A 102 13.04 -9.59 -8.69
N ASP A 103 11.87 -10.06 -8.26
CA ASP A 103 11.41 -11.41 -8.57
C ASP A 103 11.02 -11.52 -10.05
N PRO A 104 11.68 -12.40 -10.85
CA PRO A 104 11.38 -12.52 -12.28
C PRO A 104 9.95 -12.98 -12.59
N GLU A 105 9.35 -13.82 -11.74
CA GLU A 105 7.96 -14.26 -11.91
C GLU A 105 7.00 -13.10 -11.65
N PHE A 106 7.30 -12.26 -10.66
CA PHE A 106 6.53 -11.05 -10.41
C PHE A 106 6.68 -10.03 -11.55
N GLN A 107 7.88 -9.80 -12.06
CA GLN A 107 8.09 -8.93 -13.22
C GLN A 107 7.33 -9.39 -14.44
N LYS A 108 7.28 -10.71 -14.69
CA LYS A 108 6.46 -11.29 -15.76
C LYS A 108 4.97 -11.04 -15.50
N LEU A 109 4.50 -11.24 -14.27
CA LEU A 109 3.11 -10.97 -13.90
C LEU A 109 2.75 -9.47 -14.07
N GLN A 110 3.66 -8.56 -13.77
CA GLN A 110 3.47 -7.11 -13.98
C GLN A 110 3.39 -6.73 -15.47
N GLN A 111 3.99 -7.51 -16.36
CA GLN A 111 3.84 -7.30 -17.81
C GLN A 111 2.44 -7.69 -18.30
N GLU A 112 1.78 -8.65 -17.66
CA GLU A 112 0.39 -9.05 -17.97
C GLU A 112 -0.63 -7.92 -17.69
N GLU A 113 -0.25 -6.88 -16.94
CA GLU A 113 -1.12 -5.75 -16.62
C GLU A 113 -1.34 -4.78 -17.79
N GLU A 114 -0.42 -4.71 -18.75
CA GLU A 114 -0.38 -3.67 -19.80
C GLU A 114 -1.71 -3.49 -20.56
N PRO A 115 -2.46 -4.55 -20.91
CA PRO A 115 -3.76 -4.40 -21.57
C PRO A 115 -4.86 -3.83 -20.67
N TYR A 116 -4.67 -3.85 -19.35
CA TYR A 116 -5.72 -3.58 -18.36
C TYR A 116 -5.54 -2.27 -17.60
N VAL A 117 -4.31 -1.77 -17.49
CA VAL A 117 -4.00 -0.53 -16.76
C VAL A 117 -3.47 0.54 -17.70
N ASN A 118 -3.80 1.80 -17.42
CA ASN A 118 -3.17 2.95 -18.03
C ASN A 118 -2.19 3.55 -17.00
N ARG A 119 -0.89 3.41 -17.29
CA ARG A 119 0.19 3.93 -16.44
C ARG A 119 0.49 5.42 -16.69
N THR A 120 -0.23 6.06 -17.60
CA THR A 120 -0.19 7.51 -17.76
C THR A 120 -0.86 8.16 -16.56
N HIS A 121 -0.26 9.22 -16.00
CA HIS A 121 -0.75 9.93 -14.82
C HIS A 121 -0.83 9.08 -13.54
N THR A 122 -0.11 7.96 -13.44
CA THR A 122 0.02 7.21 -12.19
C THR A 122 0.50 8.11 -11.06
N VAL A 123 -0.20 8.08 -9.92
CA VAL A 123 0.20 8.79 -8.70
C VAL A 123 0.74 7.78 -7.70
N VAL A 124 1.98 7.99 -7.25
CA VAL A 124 2.67 7.12 -6.29
C VAL A 124 2.98 7.89 -5.01
N SER A 125 2.75 7.28 -3.86
CA SER A 125 3.19 7.80 -2.57
C SER A 125 3.87 6.73 -1.73
N LEU A 126 4.87 7.15 -0.96
CA LEU A 126 5.62 6.34 -0.01
C LEU A 126 5.63 7.05 1.34
N GLY A 127 5.32 6.32 2.41
CA GLY A 127 5.36 6.84 3.77
C GLY A 127 5.32 5.73 4.81
N TRP A 128 5.16 6.09 6.08
CA TRP A 128 4.80 5.14 7.13
C TRP A 128 3.32 5.28 7.51
N VAL A 129 2.81 4.27 8.21
CA VAL A 129 1.41 4.24 8.67
C VAL A 129 1.37 4.02 10.17
N GLU A 130 0.56 4.83 10.84
CA GLU A 130 0.22 4.69 12.25
C GLU A 130 -1.24 4.28 12.37
N GLN A 131 -1.49 3.14 13.02
CA GLN A 131 -2.82 2.58 13.22
C GLN A 131 -3.23 2.80 14.67
N TYR A 132 -4.40 3.39 14.88
CA TYR A 132 -4.95 3.64 16.22
C TYR A 132 -6.24 2.84 16.47
N VAL A 133 -6.83 2.28 15.41
CA VAL A 133 -7.97 1.35 15.48
C VAL A 133 -7.74 0.23 14.47
N VAL A 134 -7.83 -1.03 14.92
CA VAL A 134 -7.77 -2.24 14.08
C VAL A 134 -8.91 -3.17 14.51
N ASP A 135 -9.72 -3.63 13.56
CA ASP A 135 -10.88 -4.50 13.81
C ASP A 135 -11.84 -3.97 14.90
N GLY A 136 -12.01 -2.64 14.94
CA GLY A 136 -12.85 -1.95 15.93
C GLY A 136 -12.23 -1.80 17.32
N ALA A 137 -11.01 -2.31 17.55
CA ALA A 137 -10.29 -2.18 18.82
C ALA A 137 -9.27 -1.03 18.76
N VAL A 138 -9.16 -0.28 19.86
CA VAL A 138 -8.10 0.74 20.02
C VAL A 138 -6.75 0.04 20.21
N VAL A 139 -5.77 0.44 19.41
CA VAL A 139 -4.40 -0.12 19.42
C VAL A 139 -3.37 1.00 19.48
N ASN A 140 -2.13 0.65 19.85
CA ASN A 140 -0.97 1.55 19.83
C ASN A 140 -1.11 2.84 20.67
N ILE A 141 -1.94 2.78 21.71
CA ILE A 141 -2.10 3.82 22.73
C ILE A 141 -1.91 3.17 24.10
N ARG A 142 -1.01 3.74 24.91
CA ARG A 142 -0.78 3.33 26.30
C ARG A 142 -0.73 4.59 27.17
N ASP A 143 -1.51 4.60 28.25
CA ASP A 143 -1.59 5.73 29.20
C ASP A 143 -1.86 7.09 28.52
N GLY A 144 -2.72 7.07 27.49
CA GLY A 144 -3.10 8.27 26.72
C GLY A 144 -2.02 8.77 25.75
N LYS A 145 -0.96 8.00 25.50
CA LYS A 145 0.13 8.33 24.59
C LYS A 145 0.26 7.31 23.47
N SER A 146 0.63 7.77 22.28
CA SER A 146 1.02 6.89 21.17
C SER A 146 2.21 6.02 21.57
N THR A 147 2.20 4.76 21.14
CA THR A 147 3.32 3.83 21.34
C THR A 147 4.30 3.80 20.16
N TYR A 148 4.08 4.64 19.13
CA TYR A 148 5.01 4.79 18.02
C TYR A 148 6.28 5.57 18.43
N PRO A 149 7.42 5.34 17.73
CA PRO A 149 8.63 6.14 17.89
C PRO A 149 8.40 7.62 17.55
N SER A 150 9.39 8.46 17.85
CA SER A 150 9.34 9.89 17.51
C SER A 150 9.34 10.11 15.99
N PHE A 151 8.88 11.30 15.56
CA PHE A 151 8.94 11.70 14.16
C PHE A 151 10.37 11.66 13.59
N GLU A 152 11.37 12.02 14.39
CA GLU A 152 12.79 11.97 14.01
C GLU A 152 13.23 10.54 13.70
N GLU A 153 12.91 9.58 14.58
CA GLU A 153 13.22 8.16 14.38
C GLU A 153 12.48 7.56 13.17
N LEU A 154 11.22 7.95 12.95
CA LEU A 154 10.42 7.45 11.82
C LEU A 154 10.88 8.03 10.48
N THR A 155 11.45 9.25 10.50
CA THR A 155 12.03 9.91 9.32
C THR A 155 13.41 9.36 8.98
N ASP A 156 14.16 8.82 9.95
CA ASP A 156 15.41 8.12 9.67
C ASP A 156 15.17 6.83 8.87
N LEU A 157 15.49 6.88 7.58
CA LEU A 157 15.32 5.75 6.67
C LEU A 157 16.40 4.68 6.83
N ALA A 158 17.51 4.94 7.55
CA ALA A 158 18.54 3.93 7.78
C ALA A 158 17.96 2.74 8.57
N SER A 159 17.09 3.02 9.55
CA SER A 159 16.37 1.98 10.29
C SER A 159 15.31 1.23 9.45
N ALA A 160 15.04 1.67 8.21
CA ALA A 160 14.08 1.05 7.27
C ALA A 160 14.76 0.35 6.10
N ALA A 161 16.08 0.47 5.94
CA ALA A 161 16.79 -0.15 4.81
C ALA A 161 16.62 -1.67 4.79
N GLY A 162 16.75 -2.32 5.96
CA GLY A 162 16.83 -3.77 6.09
C GLY A 162 18.15 -4.34 5.56
N THR A 163 18.42 -5.62 5.83
CA THR A 163 19.59 -6.31 5.29
C THR A 163 19.24 -6.88 3.92
N ALA A 164 19.84 -6.35 2.84
CA ALA A 164 19.73 -6.96 1.53
C ALA A 164 20.39 -8.35 1.54
N ALA A 165 19.74 -9.36 0.93
CA ALA A 165 20.40 -10.62 0.69
C ALA A 165 21.63 -10.39 -0.22
N PRO A 166 22.79 -11.02 0.04
CA PRO A 166 23.93 -10.88 -0.84
C PRO A 166 23.54 -11.31 -2.26
N ALA A 167 23.86 -10.48 -3.25
CA ALA A 167 23.64 -10.78 -4.65
C ALA A 167 24.34 -12.11 -4.98
N THR A 168 23.57 -13.15 -5.31
CA THR A 168 24.13 -14.38 -5.85
C THR A 168 24.64 -14.07 -7.25
N SER A 169 25.94 -13.87 -7.37
CA SER A 169 26.63 -13.86 -8.67
C SER A 169 26.38 -15.21 -9.36
N SER A 170 25.72 -15.19 -10.51
CA SER A 170 25.67 -16.28 -11.49
C SER A 170 26.26 -15.79 -12.80
#